data_AF-A0ABD6AD86-F1
#
_entry.id   AF-A0ABD6AD86-F1
#
_cell.length_a   1.000
_cell.length_b   1.000
_cell.length_c   1.000
_cell.angle_alpha   90.00
_cell.angle_beta   90.00
_cell.angle_gamma   90.00
#
_symmetry.space_group_name_H-M   'P 1'
#
loop_
_entity.id
_entity.type
_entity.pdbx_description
1 polymer ?
#
loop_
_entity_poly.entity_id
_entity_poly.type
_entity_poly.pdbx_seq_one_letter_code
_entity_poly.pdbx_strand_id
1 'polypeptide(L)'
;MTDLTDEDCEILARLAAGERDAATLATEGGVPVDALERRLPRLVDDGLVSAVGDDRYAITRSGRRALRARGDDPSGETGDVPPRVEREIEGFDLRPDAEDAIRRAFTFLRDWREATASEIVDAAYSEDPAGWETRDGWWRELVRERLAALPDVVPPDDEGGRWRYAGEERIDEPTRDGRRMLDPPDGERYGSAKQAIEHAAGSEAQADALSAAFALVFERGSATADELATALDLEDRDEVLDLLETIPDVERVEDGTWRYVPAAGSDDGGRR
;
A
#
# COMPACT_ATOMS: atom_id res chain seq x y z
N MET A 1 15.94 -10.06 13.76
CA MET A 1 14.52 -10.31 13.46
C MET A 1 14.07 -11.37 14.41
N THR A 2 13.37 -10.97 15.48
CA THR A 2 12.87 -11.90 16.49
C THR A 2 11.77 -12.73 15.87
N ASP A 3 11.79 -14.05 16.05
CA ASP A 3 10.68 -14.88 15.61
C ASP A 3 9.41 -14.41 16.33
N LEU A 4 8.37 -14.05 15.57
CA LEU A 4 7.06 -13.80 16.16
C LEU A 4 6.66 -15.03 16.97
N THR A 5 5.96 -14.85 18.08
CA THR A 5 5.28 -15.96 18.77
C THR A 5 3.81 -16.02 18.34
N ASP A 6 3.12 -17.09 18.73
CA ASP A 6 1.69 -17.22 18.46
C ASP A 6 0.88 -16.14 19.20
N GLU A 7 1.34 -15.75 20.39
CA GLU A 7 0.77 -14.65 21.18
C GLU A 7 0.94 -13.30 20.47
N ASP A 8 2.08 -13.06 19.81
CA ASP A 8 2.29 -11.84 19.01
C ASP A 8 1.30 -11.80 17.84
N CYS A 9 1.06 -12.93 17.19
CA CYS A 9 0.13 -13.01 16.06
C CYS A 9 -1.32 -12.84 16.49
N GLU A 10 -1.65 -13.37 17.66
CA GLU A 10 -2.93 -13.15 18.31
C GLU A 10 -3.19 -11.67 18.65
N ILE A 11 -2.16 -10.93 19.10
CA ILE A 11 -2.25 -9.49 19.33
C ILE A 11 -2.47 -8.76 17.99
N LEU A 12 -1.68 -9.10 16.96
CA LEU A 12 -1.82 -8.52 15.62
C LEU A 12 -3.21 -8.78 15.02
N ALA A 13 -3.76 -9.99 15.15
CA ALA A 13 -5.08 -10.34 14.66
C ALA A 13 -6.18 -9.48 15.28
N ARG A 14 -6.12 -9.23 16.59
CA ARG A 14 -7.08 -8.35 17.27
C ARG A 14 -6.94 -6.89 16.82
N LEU A 15 -5.72 -6.40 16.66
CA LEU A 15 -5.45 -5.06 16.14
C LEU A 15 -5.83 -4.89 14.65
N ALA A 16 -5.90 -5.98 13.89
CA ALA A 16 -6.42 -5.97 12.52
C ALA A 16 -7.93 -5.69 12.47
N ALA A 17 -8.68 -5.99 13.53
CA ALA A 17 -10.11 -5.67 13.65
C ALA A 17 -10.37 -4.21 14.09
N GLY A 18 -9.34 -3.47 14.50
CA GLY A 18 -9.42 -2.05 14.81
C GLY A 18 -8.43 -1.61 15.89
N GLU A 19 -8.35 -0.30 16.10
CA GLU A 19 -7.50 0.29 17.14
C GLU A 19 -7.95 -0.16 18.53
N ARG A 20 -7.00 -0.51 19.40
CA ARG A 20 -7.27 -0.98 20.76
C ARG A 20 -6.22 -0.45 21.73
N ASP A 21 -6.62 -0.28 22.99
CA ASP A 21 -5.69 -0.09 24.10
C ASP A 21 -5.27 -1.43 24.72
N ALA A 22 -4.21 -1.40 25.53
CA ALA A 22 -3.66 -2.60 26.16
C ALA A 22 -4.67 -3.28 27.11
N ALA A 23 -5.55 -2.53 27.77
CA ALA A 23 -6.56 -3.08 28.67
C ALA A 23 -7.66 -3.85 27.92
N THR A 24 -8.05 -3.35 26.75
CA THR A 24 -9.02 -4.00 25.87
C THR A 24 -8.42 -5.27 25.28
N LEU A 25 -7.18 -5.20 24.77
CA LEU A 25 -6.44 -6.38 24.30
C LEU A 25 -6.27 -7.43 25.40
N ALA A 26 -6.01 -7.00 26.65
CA ALA A 26 -5.89 -7.90 27.80
C ALA A 26 -7.20 -8.65 28.06
N THR A 27 -8.31 -7.93 28.03
CA THR A 27 -9.66 -8.48 28.27
C THR A 27 -10.07 -9.45 27.16
N GLU A 28 -9.86 -9.08 25.90
CA GLU A 28 -10.20 -9.90 24.73
C GLU A 28 -9.27 -11.12 24.56
N GLY A 29 -8.01 -11.00 24.99
CA GLY A 29 -7.00 -12.05 24.87
C GLY A 29 -6.87 -12.98 26.06
N GLY A 30 -7.43 -12.60 27.22
CA GLY A 30 -7.14 -13.30 28.47
C GLY A 30 -5.66 -13.17 28.89
N VAL A 31 -4.94 -12.19 28.34
CA VAL A 31 -3.53 -11.93 28.63
C VAL A 31 -3.44 -10.82 29.68
N PRO A 32 -2.62 -10.95 30.74
CA PRO A 32 -2.45 -9.89 31.73
C PRO A 32 -1.96 -8.57 31.09
N VAL A 33 -2.51 -7.43 31.51
CA VAL A 33 -2.16 -6.11 30.95
C VAL A 33 -0.66 -5.82 31.05
N ASP A 34 -0.01 -6.13 32.18
CA ASP A 34 1.44 -5.97 32.35
C ASP A 34 2.27 -6.76 31.33
N ALA A 35 1.74 -7.89 30.83
CA ALA A 35 2.41 -8.67 29.79
C ALA A 35 2.32 -7.98 28.43
N LEU A 36 1.15 -7.40 28.11
CA LEU A 36 0.96 -6.60 26.89
C LEU A 36 1.78 -5.31 26.92
N GLU A 37 1.85 -4.62 28.06
CA GLU A 37 2.66 -3.39 28.21
C GLU A 37 4.16 -3.64 27.98
N ARG A 38 4.66 -4.84 28.30
CA ARG A 38 6.05 -5.22 27.99
C ARG A 38 6.26 -5.62 26.53
N ARG A 39 5.19 -5.98 25.82
CA ARG A 39 5.22 -6.65 24.52
C ARG A 39 4.90 -5.71 23.36
N LEU A 40 3.91 -4.84 23.53
CA LEU A 40 3.51 -3.84 22.55
C LEU A 40 4.66 -2.90 22.15
N PRO A 41 5.51 -2.39 23.07
CA PRO A 41 6.67 -1.59 22.68
C PRO A 41 7.61 -2.33 21.72
N ARG A 42 7.83 -3.63 21.92
CA ARG A 42 8.66 -4.43 21.01
C ARG A 42 8.02 -4.58 19.63
N LEU A 43 6.71 -4.80 19.58
CA LEU A 43 5.98 -4.84 18.30
C LEU A 43 5.97 -3.48 17.58
N VAL A 44 6.06 -2.38 18.33
CA VAL A 44 6.26 -1.03 17.79
C VAL A 44 7.68 -0.85 17.26
N ASP A 45 8.69 -1.27 18.02
CA ASP A 45 10.10 -1.22 17.60
C ASP A 45 10.36 -2.06 16.35
N ASP A 46 9.71 -3.22 16.24
CA ASP A 46 9.76 -4.10 15.06
C ASP A 46 8.89 -3.57 13.89
N GLY A 47 8.18 -2.45 14.08
CA GLY A 47 7.36 -1.79 13.06
C GLY A 47 6.09 -2.56 12.69
N LEU A 48 5.65 -3.52 13.51
CA LEU A 48 4.45 -4.33 13.28
C LEU A 48 3.18 -3.66 13.81
N VAL A 49 3.33 -2.81 14.82
CA VAL A 49 2.27 -2.03 15.46
C VAL A 49 2.71 -0.56 15.50
N SER A 50 1.77 0.38 15.47
CA SER A 50 2.02 1.80 15.69
C SER A 50 1.21 2.32 16.87
N ALA A 51 1.82 3.17 17.70
CA ALA A 51 1.10 3.94 18.71
C ALA A 51 0.37 5.11 18.03
N VAL A 52 -0.95 5.15 18.12
CA VAL A 52 -1.84 6.16 17.48
C VAL A 52 -2.34 7.22 18.48
N GLY A 53 -1.91 7.11 19.73
CA GLY A 53 -2.21 8.02 20.83
C GLY A 53 -1.53 7.51 22.11
N ASP A 54 -1.85 8.13 23.25
CA ASP A 54 -1.14 7.87 24.50
C ASP A 54 -1.16 6.38 24.92
N ASP A 55 -2.27 5.68 24.67
CA ASP A 55 -2.43 4.27 25.06
C ASP A 55 -3.09 3.39 23.98
N ARG A 56 -3.17 3.89 22.73
CA ARG A 56 -3.86 3.17 21.63
C ARG A 56 -2.88 2.69 20.58
N TYR A 57 -3.12 1.47 20.12
CA TYR A 57 -2.29 0.77 19.17
C TYR A 57 -3.10 0.41 17.92
N ALA A 58 -2.44 0.45 16.77
CA ALA A 58 -2.97 -0.02 15.49
C ALA A 58 -1.95 -0.94 14.81
N ILE A 59 -2.43 -1.95 14.08
CA ILE A 59 -1.54 -2.77 13.26
C ILE A 59 -1.03 -1.96 12.06
N THR A 60 0.26 -2.07 11.76
CA THR A 60 0.85 -1.46 10.56
C THR A 60 0.67 -2.36 9.33
N ARG A 61 1.05 -1.87 8.14
CA ARG A 61 1.13 -2.69 6.93
C ARG A 61 2.07 -3.89 7.11
N SER A 62 3.21 -3.68 7.76
CA SER A 62 4.19 -4.74 8.04
C SER A 62 3.64 -5.77 9.02
N GLY A 63 2.90 -5.35 10.06
CA GLY A 63 2.20 -6.24 10.97
C GLY A 63 1.17 -7.10 10.26
N ARG A 64 0.37 -6.52 9.37
CA ARG A 64 -0.61 -7.28 8.55
C ARG A 64 0.07 -8.30 7.66
N ARG A 65 1.22 -7.95 7.05
CA ARG A 65 2.00 -8.87 6.21
C ARG A 65 2.59 -10.01 7.04
N ALA A 66 3.14 -9.71 8.21
CA ALA A 66 3.67 -10.71 9.13
C ALA A 66 2.59 -11.68 9.63
N LEU A 67 1.39 -11.15 9.94
CA LEU A 67 0.23 -11.96 10.32
C LEU A 67 -0.19 -12.91 9.19
N ARG A 68 -0.27 -12.42 7.94
CA ARG A 68 -0.56 -13.26 6.77
C ARG A 68 0.51 -14.31 6.47
N ALA A 69 1.78 -13.97 6.68
CA ALA A 69 2.89 -14.88 6.40
C ALA A 69 2.96 -16.05 7.39
N ARG A 70 2.33 -15.92 8.56
CA ARG A 70 2.32 -16.96 9.60
C ARG A 70 0.96 -17.66 9.73
N GLY A 71 -0.13 -16.97 9.41
CA GLY A 71 -1.45 -17.58 9.35
C GLY A 71 -1.58 -18.36 8.05
N ASP A 72 -1.60 -19.69 8.15
CA ASP A 72 -2.49 -20.51 7.32
C ASP A 72 -3.93 -20.04 7.64
N ASP A 73 -4.33 -18.89 7.08
CA ASP A 73 -5.72 -18.46 7.06
C ASP A 73 -6.34 -19.09 5.80
N PRO A 74 -6.99 -20.27 5.89
CA PRO A 74 -7.70 -20.85 4.74
C PRO A 74 -8.88 -19.99 4.28
N SER A 75 -9.16 -18.88 4.96
CA SER A 75 -10.20 -17.90 4.64
C SER A 75 -9.63 -16.52 4.28
N GLY A 76 -8.29 -16.38 4.23
CA GLY A 76 -7.59 -15.11 3.99
C GLY A 76 -7.22 -14.86 2.53
N GLU A 77 -7.33 -15.86 1.66
CA GLU A 77 -7.04 -15.74 0.23
C GLU A 77 -8.22 -15.17 -0.58
N THR A 78 -9.41 -15.06 0.02
CA THR A 78 -10.59 -14.45 -0.63
C THR A 78 -10.51 -12.92 -0.69
N GLY A 79 -9.57 -12.29 0.03
CA GLY A 79 -9.41 -10.84 0.07
C GLY A 79 -9.00 -10.22 -1.27
N ASP A 80 -8.44 -11.02 -2.17
CA ASP A 80 -7.99 -10.59 -3.50
C ASP A 80 -9.03 -10.87 -4.61
N VAL A 81 -10.17 -11.51 -4.32
CA VAL A 81 -11.17 -11.80 -5.35
C VAL A 81 -12.38 -10.89 -5.18
N PRO A 82 -12.75 -10.05 -6.17
CA PRO A 82 -13.89 -9.15 -6.05
C PRO A 82 -15.19 -9.92 -5.75
N PRO A 83 -16.13 -9.41 -4.92
CA PRO A 83 -17.35 -10.15 -4.54
C PRO A 83 -18.28 -10.60 -5.68
N ARG A 84 -18.16 -10.01 -6.88
CA ARG A 84 -18.87 -10.49 -8.08
C ARG A 84 -18.23 -11.74 -8.68
N VAL A 85 -16.91 -11.84 -8.60
CA VAL A 85 -16.15 -13.00 -9.06
C VAL A 85 -16.33 -14.13 -8.06
N GLU A 86 -16.29 -13.83 -6.76
CA GLU A 86 -16.52 -14.82 -5.71
C GLU A 86 -17.88 -15.51 -5.86
N ARG A 87 -18.95 -14.72 -6.05
CA ARG A 87 -20.29 -15.27 -6.30
C ARG A 87 -20.38 -16.14 -7.56
N GLU A 88 -19.60 -15.84 -8.58
CA GLU A 88 -19.56 -16.66 -9.81
C GLU A 88 -18.85 -17.99 -9.55
N ILE A 89 -17.74 -17.96 -8.80
CA ILE A 89 -16.99 -19.16 -8.39
C ILE A 89 -17.87 -20.07 -7.52
N GLU A 90 -18.53 -19.51 -6.50
CA GLU A 90 -19.51 -20.24 -5.66
C GLU A 90 -20.65 -20.83 -6.50
N GLY A 91 -21.06 -20.14 -7.57
CA GLY A 91 -22.10 -20.57 -8.49
C GLY A 91 -21.75 -21.81 -9.30
N PHE A 92 -20.47 -22.20 -9.39
CA PHE A 92 -20.05 -23.41 -10.07
C PHE A 92 -20.30 -24.70 -9.27
N ASP A 93 -20.68 -24.61 -7.98
CA ASP A 93 -20.97 -25.74 -7.09
C ASP A 93 -19.83 -26.77 -7.08
N LEU A 94 -18.60 -26.30 -6.85
CA LEU A 94 -17.40 -27.10 -6.85
C LEU A 94 -17.02 -27.53 -5.43
N ARG A 95 -16.06 -28.47 -5.35
CA ARG A 95 -15.39 -28.70 -4.07
C ARG A 95 -14.54 -27.48 -3.70
N PRO A 96 -14.32 -27.20 -2.40
CA PRO A 96 -13.53 -26.05 -1.97
C PRO A 96 -12.15 -25.95 -2.63
N ASP A 97 -11.42 -27.07 -2.72
CA ASP A 97 -10.09 -27.12 -3.35
C ASP A 97 -10.09 -26.76 -4.84
N ALA A 98 -11.20 -27.05 -5.53
CA ALA A 98 -11.39 -26.70 -6.92
C ALA A 98 -11.79 -25.23 -7.10
N GLU A 99 -12.50 -24.64 -6.14
CA GLU A 99 -12.76 -23.20 -6.11
C GLU A 99 -11.48 -22.41 -5.88
N ASP A 100 -10.63 -22.85 -4.93
CA ASP A 100 -9.34 -22.21 -4.63
C ASP A 100 -8.42 -22.19 -5.84
N ALA A 101 -8.35 -23.31 -6.59
CA ALA A 101 -7.63 -23.36 -7.86
C ALA A 101 -8.09 -22.30 -8.89
N ILE A 102 -9.39 -22.02 -8.93
CA ILE A 102 -9.95 -20.99 -9.82
C ILE A 102 -9.67 -19.59 -9.28
N ARG A 103 -9.81 -19.37 -7.96
CA ARG A 103 -9.43 -18.10 -7.30
C ARG A 103 -7.97 -17.76 -7.59
N ARG A 104 -7.07 -18.72 -7.42
CA ARG A 104 -5.62 -18.57 -7.67
C ARG A 104 -5.33 -18.20 -9.13
N ALA A 105 -5.92 -18.92 -10.08
CA ALA A 105 -5.78 -18.64 -11.50
C ALA A 105 -6.32 -17.24 -11.88
N PHE A 106 -7.46 -16.85 -11.32
CA PHE A 106 -8.05 -15.52 -11.51
C PHE A 106 -7.14 -14.42 -10.94
N THR A 107 -6.69 -14.55 -9.70
CA THR A 107 -5.83 -13.57 -9.03
C THR A 107 -4.53 -13.37 -9.80
N PHE A 108 -3.90 -14.45 -10.27
CA PHE A 108 -2.73 -14.35 -11.13
C PHE A 108 -3.04 -13.57 -12.42
N LEU A 109 -4.11 -13.90 -13.14
CA LEU A 109 -4.45 -13.20 -14.37
C LEU A 109 -4.80 -11.72 -14.13
N ARG A 110 -5.46 -11.40 -13.01
CA ARG A 110 -5.79 -10.04 -12.60
C ARG A 110 -4.53 -9.21 -12.35
N ASP A 111 -3.59 -9.77 -11.59
CA ASP A 111 -2.36 -9.07 -11.18
C ASP A 111 -1.41 -8.83 -12.36
N TRP A 112 -1.33 -9.78 -13.30
CA TRP A 112 -0.47 -9.69 -14.48
C TRP A 112 -1.14 -9.05 -15.69
N ARG A 113 -2.46 -8.84 -15.64
CA ARG A 113 -3.36 -8.30 -16.69
C ARG A 113 -3.47 -9.16 -17.94
N GLU A 114 -2.39 -9.78 -18.40
CA GLU A 114 -2.35 -10.69 -19.54
C GLU A 114 -1.39 -11.86 -19.30
N ALA A 115 -1.83 -13.07 -19.63
CA ALA A 115 -1.00 -14.27 -19.47
C ALA A 115 -1.39 -15.36 -20.48
N THR A 116 -0.43 -16.19 -20.85
CA THR A 116 -0.68 -17.43 -21.59
C THR A 116 -1.25 -18.50 -20.65
N ALA A 117 -1.92 -19.51 -21.22
CA ALA A 117 -2.40 -20.65 -20.44
C ALA A 117 -1.27 -21.34 -19.64
N SER A 118 -0.07 -21.48 -20.24
CA SER A 118 1.08 -22.09 -19.56
C SER A 118 1.55 -21.26 -18.37
N GLU A 119 1.60 -19.93 -18.47
CA GLU A 119 1.96 -19.05 -17.35
C GLU A 119 0.95 -19.15 -16.20
N ILE A 120 -0.36 -19.18 -16.50
CA ILE A 120 -1.41 -19.35 -15.50
C ILE A 120 -1.28 -20.70 -14.81
N VAL A 121 -1.09 -21.78 -15.59
CA VAL A 121 -0.92 -23.13 -15.08
C VAL A 121 0.30 -23.25 -14.20
N ASP A 122 1.45 -22.72 -14.62
CA ASP A 122 2.69 -22.80 -13.84
C ASP A 122 2.59 -22.03 -12.51
N ALA A 123 1.82 -20.94 -12.47
CA ALA A 123 1.63 -20.13 -11.27
C ALA A 123 0.60 -20.69 -10.28
N ALA A 124 -0.46 -21.35 -10.79
CA ALA A 124 -1.59 -21.78 -9.96
C ALA A 124 -1.56 -23.28 -9.65
N TYR A 125 -1.14 -24.15 -10.57
CA TYR A 125 -1.21 -25.60 -10.36
C TYR A 125 -0.25 -26.11 -9.28
N SER A 126 0.91 -25.48 -9.08
CA SER A 126 1.87 -25.90 -8.06
C SER A 126 1.32 -25.72 -6.64
N GLU A 127 0.44 -24.74 -6.47
CA GLU A 127 -0.16 -24.37 -5.20
C GLU A 127 -1.48 -25.13 -5.00
N ASP A 128 -2.35 -25.11 -6.02
CA ASP A 128 -3.73 -25.62 -5.93
C ASP A 128 -4.05 -26.65 -7.03
N PRO A 129 -3.49 -27.88 -6.96
CA PRO A 129 -3.76 -28.91 -7.96
C PRO A 129 -5.17 -29.51 -7.87
N ALA A 130 -5.94 -29.26 -6.81
CA ALA A 130 -7.32 -29.72 -6.62
C ALA A 130 -7.54 -31.23 -6.87
N GLY A 131 -6.55 -32.06 -6.54
CA GLY A 131 -6.58 -33.51 -6.75
C GLY A 131 -6.37 -33.98 -8.19
N TRP A 132 -6.00 -33.08 -9.12
CA TRP A 132 -5.59 -33.45 -10.48
C TRP A 132 -4.14 -33.93 -10.51
N GLU A 133 -3.88 -35.00 -11.25
CA GLU A 133 -2.53 -35.56 -11.41
C GLU A 133 -1.69 -34.83 -12.46
N THR A 134 -2.35 -34.13 -13.39
CA THR A 134 -1.68 -33.47 -14.52
C THR A 134 -2.13 -32.03 -14.68
N ARG A 135 -1.17 -31.18 -15.03
CA ARG A 135 -1.38 -29.77 -15.41
C ARG A 135 -2.37 -29.60 -16.56
N ASP A 136 -2.27 -30.44 -17.59
CA ASP A 136 -3.14 -30.38 -18.77
C ASP A 136 -4.60 -30.70 -18.41
N GLY A 137 -4.82 -31.76 -17.62
CA GLY A 137 -6.16 -32.12 -17.15
C GLY A 137 -6.77 -31.04 -16.25
N TRP A 138 -5.99 -30.54 -15.29
CA TRP A 138 -6.40 -29.44 -14.42
C TRP A 138 -6.81 -28.19 -15.22
N TRP A 139 -6.00 -27.79 -16.20
CA TRP A 139 -6.31 -26.64 -17.02
C TRP A 139 -7.57 -26.85 -17.86
N ARG A 140 -7.63 -27.96 -18.60
CA ARG A 140 -8.67 -28.20 -19.60
C ARG A 140 -10.04 -28.48 -19.01
N GLU A 141 -10.09 -29.22 -17.91
CA GLU A 141 -11.33 -29.75 -17.35
C GLU A 141 -11.85 -28.93 -16.16
N LEU A 142 -10.94 -28.35 -15.36
CA LEU A 142 -11.30 -27.54 -14.20
C LEU A 142 -11.26 -26.04 -14.52
N VAL A 143 -10.11 -25.50 -14.91
CA VAL A 143 -9.91 -24.05 -14.86
C VAL A 143 -10.37 -23.30 -16.10
N ARG A 144 -10.04 -23.76 -17.31
CA ARG A 144 -10.17 -22.98 -18.57
C ARG A 144 -11.57 -22.38 -18.77
N GLU A 145 -12.60 -23.22 -18.83
CA GLU A 145 -13.98 -22.78 -19.12
C GLU A 145 -14.54 -21.90 -17.99
N ARG A 146 -14.17 -22.20 -16.74
CA ARG A 146 -14.66 -21.47 -15.57
C ARG A 146 -13.99 -20.11 -15.44
N LEU A 147 -12.69 -20.05 -15.66
CA LEU A 147 -11.93 -18.80 -15.75
C LEU A 147 -12.48 -17.89 -16.85
N ALA A 148 -12.84 -18.46 -18.02
CA ALA A 148 -13.48 -17.69 -19.10
C ALA A 148 -14.88 -17.17 -18.77
N ALA A 149 -15.59 -17.84 -17.86
CA ALA A 149 -16.91 -17.41 -17.38
C ALA A 149 -16.83 -16.30 -16.33
N LEU A 150 -15.66 -16.06 -15.72
CA LEU A 150 -15.53 -15.07 -14.67
C LEU A 150 -15.67 -13.63 -15.21
N PRO A 151 -16.25 -12.72 -14.41
CA PRO A 151 -16.36 -11.30 -14.77
C PRO A 151 -15.02 -10.70 -15.18
N ASP A 152 -15.06 -9.95 -16.29
CA ASP A 152 -13.93 -9.23 -16.88
C ASP A 152 -12.73 -10.09 -17.32
N VAL A 153 -12.85 -11.41 -17.33
CA VAL A 153 -11.87 -12.26 -17.99
C VAL A 153 -12.21 -12.36 -19.48
N VAL A 154 -11.21 -12.16 -20.32
CA VAL A 154 -11.31 -12.26 -21.77
C VAL A 154 -10.40 -13.40 -22.23
N PRO A 155 -10.98 -14.54 -22.66
CA PRO A 155 -10.19 -15.63 -23.23
C PRO A 155 -9.62 -15.23 -24.60
N PRO A 156 -8.53 -15.88 -25.06
CA PRO A 156 -8.01 -15.66 -26.39
C PRO A 156 -8.94 -16.23 -27.48
N ASP A 157 -8.91 -15.61 -28.67
CA ASP A 157 -9.64 -16.09 -29.86
C ASP A 157 -9.03 -17.38 -30.44
N ASP A 158 -7.72 -17.57 -30.27
CA ASP A 158 -6.95 -18.70 -30.81
C ASP A 158 -6.36 -19.58 -29.70
N GLU A 159 -6.16 -20.86 -30.05
CA GLU A 159 -5.51 -21.83 -29.17
C GLU A 159 -4.04 -21.45 -28.95
N GLY A 160 -3.68 -21.11 -27.70
CA GLY A 160 -2.35 -20.61 -27.33
C GLY A 160 -2.22 -19.08 -27.25
N GLY A 161 -3.29 -18.33 -27.50
CA GLY A 161 -3.31 -16.88 -27.29
C GLY A 161 -3.25 -16.48 -25.80
N ARG A 162 -3.15 -15.16 -25.57
CA ARG A 162 -3.12 -14.59 -24.22
C ARG A 162 -4.54 -14.37 -23.68
N TRP A 163 -4.75 -14.81 -22.45
CA TRP A 163 -5.87 -14.42 -21.62
C TRP A 163 -5.65 -13.00 -21.14
N ARG A 164 -6.73 -12.23 -20.97
CA ARG A 164 -6.67 -10.85 -20.51
C ARG A 164 -7.69 -10.60 -19.41
N TYR A 165 -7.30 -9.89 -18.36
CA TYR A 165 -8.23 -9.29 -17.43
C TYR A 165 -8.57 -7.87 -17.91
N ALA A 166 -9.83 -7.68 -18.32
CA ALA A 166 -10.38 -6.44 -18.84
C ALA A 166 -10.96 -5.53 -17.75
N GLY A 167 -10.93 -5.96 -16.49
CA GLY A 167 -11.57 -5.22 -15.43
C GLY A 167 -10.89 -3.87 -15.26
N GLU A 168 -11.70 -2.85 -14.98
CA GLU A 168 -11.17 -1.64 -14.39
C GLU A 168 -10.38 -2.08 -13.18
N GLU A 169 -9.15 -1.58 -13.07
CA GLU A 169 -8.43 -1.70 -11.81
C GLU A 169 -9.41 -1.15 -10.78
N ARG A 170 -9.99 -2.03 -9.96
CA ARG A 170 -10.40 -1.60 -8.64
C ARG A 170 -9.09 -1.33 -7.97
N ILE A 171 -8.62 -0.14 -8.28
CA ILE A 171 -7.83 0.59 -7.38
C ILE A 171 -8.75 0.72 -6.19
N ASP A 172 -8.58 -0.20 -5.25
CA ASP A 172 -9.06 -0.09 -3.88
C ASP A 172 -8.44 1.20 -3.35
N GLU A 173 -8.95 2.35 -3.80
CA GLU A 173 -8.31 3.66 -3.78
C GLU A 173 -6.81 3.65 -4.16
N PRO A 174 -6.39 4.13 -5.35
CA PRO A 174 -5.01 4.59 -5.55
C PRO A 174 -4.90 6.01 -5.01
N THR A 175 -5.30 6.21 -3.76
CA THR A 175 -5.03 7.48 -3.07
C THR A 175 -4.68 7.18 -1.62
N ARG A 176 -3.92 6.10 -1.40
CA ARG A 176 -3.17 5.90 -0.14
C ARG A 176 -1.79 5.26 -0.33
N ASP A 177 -1.26 5.23 -1.55
CA ASP A 177 0.18 5.40 -1.69
C ASP A 177 0.38 6.91 -1.73
N GLY A 178 0.91 7.52 -0.66
CA GLY A 178 0.99 8.97 -0.45
C GLY A 178 1.94 9.70 -1.41
N ARG A 179 1.86 9.38 -2.70
CA ARG A 179 2.63 9.96 -3.79
C ARG A 179 1.65 10.50 -4.81
N ARG A 180 1.12 11.68 -4.50
CA ARG A 180 0.50 12.56 -5.48
C ARG A 180 1.56 12.85 -6.54
N MET A 181 1.26 12.56 -7.81
CA MET A 181 2.03 13.14 -8.91
C MET A 181 1.72 14.63 -8.92
N LEU A 182 2.75 15.41 -8.64
CA LEU A 182 2.66 16.87 -8.69
C LEU A 182 2.98 17.26 -10.14
N ASP A 183 2.18 18.13 -10.72
CA ASP A 183 2.40 18.70 -12.07
C ASP A 183 3.16 20.04 -11.91
N PRO A 184 4.50 20.06 -11.96
CA PRO A 184 5.26 21.31 -11.94
C PRO A 184 5.21 22.05 -13.29
N PRO A 185 5.46 23.37 -13.29
CA PRO A 185 5.34 24.24 -14.47
C PRO A 185 6.28 23.89 -15.64
N ASP A 186 7.39 23.17 -15.38
CA ASP A 186 8.42 22.86 -16.40
C ASP A 186 8.27 21.48 -17.08
N GLY A 187 7.20 20.73 -16.77
CA GLY A 187 6.83 19.51 -17.48
C GLY A 187 7.57 18.22 -17.09
N GLU A 188 8.54 18.30 -16.18
CA GLU A 188 9.24 17.13 -15.63
C GLU A 188 8.51 16.60 -14.39
N ARG A 189 8.05 15.34 -14.44
CA ARG A 189 7.10 14.79 -13.45
C ARG A 189 7.84 14.23 -12.23
N TYR A 190 7.59 14.79 -11.04
CA TYR A 190 8.07 14.25 -9.77
C TYR A 190 6.96 13.53 -9.01
N GLY A 191 7.27 12.34 -8.50
CA GLY A 191 6.33 11.53 -7.70
C GLY A 191 6.22 11.97 -6.23
N SER A 192 7.05 12.91 -5.77
CA SER A 192 6.95 13.53 -4.44
C SER A 192 7.81 14.81 -4.34
N ALA A 193 7.52 15.67 -3.36
CA ALA A 193 8.36 16.83 -3.03
C ALA A 193 9.81 16.41 -2.71
N LYS A 194 10.01 15.27 -2.03
CA LYS A 194 11.34 14.69 -1.79
C LYS A 194 12.11 14.44 -3.09
N GLN A 195 11.46 13.85 -4.09
CA GLN A 195 12.09 13.58 -5.38
C GLN A 195 12.41 14.88 -6.15
N ALA A 196 11.54 15.88 -6.04
CA ALA A 196 11.81 17.21 -6.61
C ALA A 196 13.01 17.87 -5.92
N ILE A 197 13.11 17.79 -4.59
CA ILE A 197 14.25 18.31 -3.81
C ILE A 197 15.55 17.58 -4.19
N GLU A 198 15.53 16.25 -4.25
CA GLU A 198 16.71 15.45 -4.64
C GLU A 198 17.16 15.74 -6.07
N HIS A 199 16.24 16.10 -6.96
CA HIS A 199 16.56 16.46 -8.34
C HIS A 199 17.04 17.92 -8.48
N ALA A 200 16.43 18.85 -7.74
CA ALA A 200 16.77 20.26 -7.76
C ALA A 200 18.11 20.56 -7.08
N ALA A 201 18.46 19.80 -6.04
CA ALA A 201 19.72 19.97 -5.32
C ALA A 201 20.92 19.46 -6.12
N GLY A 202 21.96 20.29 -6.24
CA GLY A 202 23.27 19.91 -6.78
C GLY A 202 24.18 19.21 -5.77
N SER A 203 23.83 19.21 -4.48
CA SER A 203 24.59 18.55 -3.40
C SER A 203 23.70 18.06 -2.25
N GLU A 204 24.22 17.16 -1.41
CA GLU A 204 23.51 16.64 -0.23
C GLU A 204 23.18 17.75 0.79
N ALA A 205 24.12 18.67 1.03
CA ALA A 205 23.90 19.82 1.91
C ALA A 205 22.76 20.73 1.39
N GLN A 206 22.66 20.91 0.08
CA GLN A 206 21.58 21.66 -0.55
C GLN A 206 20.24 20.92 -0.49
N ALA A 207 20.23 19.59 -0.59
CA ALA A 207 19.03 18.77 -0.43
C ALA A 207 18.49 18.82 1.01
N ASP A 208 19.37 18.78 2.01
CA ASP A 208 19.01 18.92 3.41
C ASP A 208 18.45 20.32 3.71
N ALA A 209 19.10 21.35 3.19
CA ALA A 209 18.66 22.74 3.27
C ALA A 209 17.27 22.95 2.65
N LEU A 210 17.05 22.45 1.42
CA LEU A 210 15.76 22.52 0.74
C LEU A 210 14.68 21.73 1.49
N SER A 211 15.02 20.57 2.05
CA SER A 211 14.09 19.76 2.84
C SER A 211 13.64 20.49 4.11
N ALA A 212 14.58 21.13 4.80
CA ALA A 212 14.27 21.93 5.99
C ALA A 212 13.45 23.19 5.63
N ALA A 213 13.77 23.85 4.51
CA ALA A 213 13.04 25.01 4.01
C ALA A 213 11.60 24.65 3.66
N PHE A 214 11.42 23.56 2.90
CA PHE A 214 10.12 23.02 2.53
C PHE A 214 9.30 22.64 3.76
N ALA A 215 9.90 21.92 4.73
CA ALA A 215 9.21 21.54 5.96
C ALA A 215 8.69 22.76 6.73
N LEU A 216 9.48 23.84 6.80
CA LEU A 216 9.05 25.08 7.47
C LEU A 216 7.85 25.74 6.77
N VAL A 217 7.88 25.84 5.44
CA VAL A 217 6.78 26.41 4.64
C VAL A 217 5.54 25.53 4.71
N PHE A 218 5.70 24.21 4.67
CA PHE A 218 4.61 23.23 4.78
C PHE A 218 3.92 23.30 6.15
N GLU A 219 4.69 23.30 7.24
CA GLU A 219 4.15 23.32 8.61
C GLU A 219 3.44 24.64 8.93
N ARG A 220 3.97 25.77 8.46
CA ARG A 220 3.41 27.11 8.76
C ARG A 220 2.40 27.60 7.72
N GLY A 221 2.30 26.91 6.59
CA GLY A 221 1.59 27.38 5.40
C GLY A 221 2.31 28.49 4.64
N SER A 222 3.18 29.28 5.29
CA SER A 222 4.04 30.27 4.64
C SER A 222 5.26 30.65 5.49
N ALA A 223 6.35 31.09 4.84
CA ALA A 223 7.54 31.64 5.50
C ALA A 223 8.20 32.75 4.67
N THR A 224 8.70 33.78 5.35
CA THR A 224 9.46 34.88 4.73
C THR A 224 10.92 34.49 4.47
N ALA A 225 11.60 35.26 3.62
CA ALA A 225 13.01 35.03 3.33
C ALA A 225 13.89 35.05 4.59
N ASP A 226 13.59 35.94 5.55
CA ASP A 226 14.37 36.09 6.78
C ASP A 226 14.10 34.96 7.78
N GLU A 227 12.88 34.42 7.82
CA GLU A 227 12.55 33.24 8.61
C GLU A 227 13.25 31.99 8.08
N LEU A 228 13.24 31.80 6.75
CA LEU A 228 13.96 30.69 6.12
C LEU A 228 15.47 30.82 6.34
N ALA A 229 16.04 32.02 6.17
CA ALA A 229 17.46 32.24 6.40
C ALA A 229 17.88 31.97 7.86
N THR A 230 17.06 32.40 8.81
CA THR A 230 17.32 32.16 10.24
C THR A 230 17.25 30.67 10.59
N ALA A 231 16.37 29.92 9.92
CA ALA A 231 16.17 28.49 10.19
C ALA A 231 17.27 27.60 9.59
N LEU A 232 17.89 28.03 8.49
CA LEU A 232 18.73 27.15 7.68
C LEU A 232 20.25 27.33 7.89
N ASP A 233 20.70 28.43 8.51
CA ASP A 233 22.13 28.74 8.75
C ASP A 233 23.04 28.45 7.53
N LEU A 234 22.68 29.00 6.36
CA LEU A 234 23.32 28.68 5.08
C LEU A 234 24.21 29.82 4.57
N GLU A 235 25.36 29.45 4.01
CA GLU A 235 26.21 30.35 3.22
C GLU A 235 25.59 30.67 1.85
N ASP A 236 24.84 29.72 1.25
CA ASP A 236 24.22 29.83 -0.09
C ASP A 236 22.70 30.06 -0.04
N ARG A 237 22.28 31.04 0.78
CA ARG A 237 20.87 31.39 1.02
C ARG A 237 20.07 31.60 -0.26
N ASP A 238 20.56 32.47 -1.14
CA ASP A 238 19.79 32.93 -2.30
C ASP A 238 19.54 31.77 -3.29
N GLU A 239 20.52 30.87 -3.45
CA GLU A 239 20.39 29.69 -4.30
C GLU A 239 19.32 28.71 -3.79
N VAL A 240 19.28 28.44 -2.49
CA VAL A 240 18.27 27.56 -1.89
C VAL A 240 16.86 28.16 -1.99
N LEU A 241 16.74 29.48 -1.81
CA LEU A 241 15.45 30.17 -1.94
C LEU A 241 14.91 30.15 -3.37
N ASP A 242 15.78 30.30 -4.37
CA ASP A 242 15.41 30.20 -5.79
C ASP A 242 14.99 28.76 -6.13
N LEU A 243 15.70 27.74 -5.64
CA LEU A 243 15.33 26.34 -5.85
C LEU A 243 14.03 25.95 -5.16
N LEU A 244 13.65 26.61 -4.06
CA LEU A 244 12.41 26.33 -3.36
C LEU A 244 11.17 26.62 -4.23
N GLU A 245 11.28 27.56 -5.18
CA GLU A 245 10.22 27.87 -6.16
C GLU A 245 10.03 26.75 -7.22
N THR A 246 11.02 25.87 -7.36
CA THR A 246 10.94 24.69 -8.26
C THR A 246 10.23 23.50 -7.60
N ILE A 247 10.03 23.55 -6.28
CA ILE A 247 9.37 22.50 -5.53
C ILE A 247 7.86 22.61 -5.74
N PRO A 248 7.18 21.51 -6.12
CA PRO A 248 5.75 21.61 -6.40
C PRO A 248 4.93 21.97 -5.15
N ASP A 249 3.79 22.63 -5.37
CA ASP A 249 2.92 23.22 -4.34
C ASP A 249 3.61 24.33 -3.49
N VAL A 250 4.80 24.81 -3.86
CA VAL A 250 5.43 25.97 -3.22
C VAL A 250 5.46 27.13 -4.20
N GLU A 251 4.89 28.25 -3.79
CA GLU A 251 4.84 29.46 -4.61
C GLU A 251 5.43 30.65 -3.84
N ARG A 252 6.21 31.48 -4.54
CA ARG A 252 6.62 32.78 -4.01
C ARG A 252 5.60 33.85 -4.37
N VAL A 253 5.08 34.54 -3.36
CA VAL A 253 4.13 35.65 -3.53
C VAL A 253 4.85 37.00 -3.62
N GLU A 254 4.14 38.04 -4.07
CA GLU A 254 4.71 39.36 -4.42
C GLU A 254 5.48 40.06 -3.28
N ASP A 255 5.22 39.72 -2.02
CA ASP A 255 5.90 40.29 -0.84
C ASP A 255 7.21 39.56 -0.48
N GLY A 256 7.62 38.56 -1.27
CA GLY A 256 8.82 37.76 -1.03
C GLY A 256 8.62 36.65 0.01
N THR A 257 7.39 36.25 0.28
CA THR A 257 7.03 35.10 1.12
C THR A 257 6.82 33.85 0.27
N TRP A 258 7.27 32.68 0.75
CA TRP A 258 6.95 31.39 0.17
C TRP A 258 5.72 30.83 0.85
N ARG A 259 4.76 30.31 0.07
CA ARG A 259 3.51 29.73 0.56
C ARG A 259 3.37 28.31 0.03
N TYR A 260 2.91 27.41 0.90
CA TYR A 260 2.44 26.10 0.48
C TYR A 260 1.01 26.24 -0.06
N VAL A 261 0.83 26.00 -1.36
CA VAL A 261 -0.45 26.05 -2.05
C VAL A 261 -0.77 24.65 -2.55
N PRO A 262 -1.50 23.83 -1.77
CA PRO A 262 -1.86 22.50 -2.22
C PRO A 262 -2.76 22.62 -3.45
N ALA A 263 -2.40 21.94 -4.55
CA ALA A 263 -3.20 21.99 -5.77
C ALA A 263 -4.70 21.69 -5.50
N ALA A 264 -5.56 22.55 -6.04
CA ALA A 264 -7.00 22.57 -5.79
C ALA A 264 -7.63 21.17 -5.94
N GLY A 265 -8.10 20.62 -4.82
CA GLY A 265 -8.55 19.22 -4.70
C GLY A 265 -8.16 18.57 -3.37
N SER A 266 -7.19 19.15 -2.66
CA SER A 266 -6.87 18.82 -1.27
C SER A 266 -7.76 19.61 -0.31
N ASP A 267 -9.06 19.31 -0.29
CA ASP A 267 -9.90 19.72 0.84
C ASP A 267 -9.59 18.76 1.99
N ASP A 268 -8.43 18.95 2.63
CA ASP A 268 -8.09 18.28 3.88
C ASP A 268 -8.94 18.93 4.97
N GLY A 269 -10.13 18.36 5.14
CA GLY A 269 -11.13 18.81 6.09
C GLY A 269 -10.57 18.86 7.50
N GLY A 270 -10.17 20.06 7.93
CA GLY A 270 -10.26 20.53 9.30
C GLY A 270 -9.11 20.14 10.24
N ARG A 271 -8.22 21.10 10.47
CA ARG A 271 -7.76 21.41 11.84
C ARG A 271 -7.95 22.91 12.10
N ARG A 272 -8.95 23.22 12.93
CA ARG A 272 -9.00 24.42 13.78
C ARG A 272 -8.76 23.97 15.21
#